data_AF-A0A7W4WAI4-F1
#
_entry.id   AF-A0A7W4WAI4-F1
#
_cell.length_a   1.000
_cell.length_b   1.000
_cell.length_c   1.000
_cell.angle_alpha   90.00
_cell.angle_beta   90.00
_cell.angle_gamma   90.00
#
_symmetry.space_group_name_H-M   'P 1'
#
loop_
_entity.id
_entity.type
_entity.pdbx_description
1 polymer ?
#
loop_
_entity_poly.entity_id
_entity_poly.type
_entity_poly.pdbx_seq_one_letter_code
_entity_poly.pdbx_strand_id
1 'polypeptide(L)' 'MATGVAGCATTEPKGAPDTLTVNGQQFHCMEQELESKVLVRCVRP' A
#
# COMPACT_ATOMS: atom_id res chain seq x y z
N MET A 1 32.68 2.89 10.19
CA MET A 1 31.77 3.25 9.06
C MET A 1 30.66 2.22 9.07
N ALA A 2 29.43 2.64 9.38
CA ALA A 2 28.30 1.74 9.61
C ALA A 2 27.72 1.28 8.26
N THR A 3 27.93 0.02 7.90
CA THR A 3 27.14 -0.64 6.86
C THR A 3 25.87 -1.15 7.54
N GLY A 4 24.82 -0.34 7.48
CA GLY A 4 23.52 -0.66 8.04
C GLY A 4 22.94 -1.90 7.37
N VAL A 5 22.50 -2.84 8.20
CA VAL A 5 21.58 -3.89 7.79
C VAL A 5 20.28 -3.20 7.38
N ALA A 6 19.90 -3.28 6.11
CA ALA A 6 18.55 -2.93 5.71
C ALA A 6 17.65 -4.03 6.27
N GLY A 7 17.23 -3.86 7.52
CA GLY A 7 16.23 -4.72 8.13
C GLY A 7 15.02 -4.76 7.21
N CYS A 8 14.54 -5.96 6.90
CA CYS A 8 13.16 -6.17 6.53
C CYS A 8 12.32 -5.57 7.64
N ALA A 9 11.93 -4.31 7.48
CA ALA A 9 10.83 -3.74 8.22
C ALA A 9 9.59 -4.47 7.70
N THR A 10 9.24 -5.58 8.36
CA THR A 10 7.85 -6.02 8.43
C THR A 10 7.11 -4.99 9.29
N THR A 11 7.01 -3.76 8.79
CA THR A 11 5.89 -2.91 9.15
C THR A 11 4.68 -3.63 8.60
N GLU A 12 3.88 -4.23 9.48
CA GLU A 12 2.45 -4.42 9.18
C GLU A 12 1.98 -3.14 8.49
N PRO A 13 1.54 -3.20 7.23
CA PRO A 13 1.06 -2.00 6.57
C PRO A 13 -0.18 -1.54 7.35
N LYS A 14 0.00 -0.49 8.16
CA LYS A 14 -1.11 0.28 8.70
C LYS A 14 -1.80 0.92 7.51
N GLY A 15 -2.82 0.25 7.00
CA GLY A 15 -3.60 0.68 5.84
C GLY A 15 -3.05 0.19 4.50
N ALA A 16 -3.95 0.06 3.54
CA ALA A 16 -3.63 -0.23 2.16
C ALA A 16 -2.72 0.84 1.54
N PRO A 17 -1.87 0.48 0.56
CA PRO A 17 -1.01 1.46 -0.10
C PRO A 17 -1.84 2.49 -0.87
N ASP A 18 -1.54 3.79 -0.73
CA ASP A 18 -2.22 4.89 -1.44
C ASP A 18 -2.04 4.83 -2.97
N THR A 19 -1.00 4.13 -3.42
CA THR A 19 -0.69 3.93 -4.84
C THR A 19 -0.22 2.51 -5.10
N LEU A 20 -0.66 1.95 -6.22
CA LEU A 20 -0.26 0.63 -6.69
C LEU A 20 0.24 0.75 -8.12
N THR A 21 1.40 0.17 -8.41
CA THR A 21 1.92 0.09 -9.79
C THR A 21 1.76 -1.34 -10.29
N VAL A 22 0.98 -1.52 -11.35
CA VAL A 22 0.76 -2.82 -12.00
C VAL A 22 1.14 -2.67 -13.47
N ASN A 23 2.06 -3.51 -13.95
CA ASN A 23 2.53 -3.49 -15.35
C ASN A 23 3.03 -2.11 -15.82
N GLY A 24 3.67 -1.35 -14.94
CA GLY A 24 4.16 0.01 -15.25
C GLY A 24 3.09 1.10 -15.25
N GLN A 25 1.83 0.76 -14.98
CA GLN A 25 0.74 1.72 -14.81
C GLN A 25 0.50 1.99 -13.33
N GLN A 26 0.43 3.26 -12.96
CA GLN A 26 0.10 3.71 -11.61
C GLN A 26 -1.42 3.81 -11.42
N PHE A 27 -1.89 3.32 -10.29
CA PHE A 27 -3.27 3.40 -9.82
C PHE A 27 -3.28 4.11 -8.47
N HIS A 28 -4.28 4.97 -8.26
CA HIS A 28 -4.52 5.58 -6.96
C HIS A 28 -5.52 4.74 -6.18
N CYS A 29 -5.17 4.39 -4.94
CA CYS A 29 -5.93 3.49 -4.11
C CYS A 29 -6.48 4.23 -2.89
N MET A 30 -7.70 3.89 -2.50
CA MET A 30 -8.38 4.44 -1.33
C MET A 30 -9.05 3.33 -0.54
N GLU A 31 -8.97 3.43 0.78
CA GLU A 31 -9.73 2.57 1.67
C GLU A 31 -11.17 3.05 1.77
N GLN A 32 -12.10 2.11 1.74
CA GLN A 32 -13.52 2.34 1.92
C GLN A 32 -14.03 1.39 2.99
N GLU A 33 -14.45 1.95 4.11
CA GLU A 33 -15.11 1.20 5.19
C GLU A 33 -16.53 0.82 4.74
N LEU A 34 -16.81 -0.47 4.73
CA LEU A 34 -18.15 -1.04 4.65
C LEU A 34 -18.58 -1.55 6.03
N GLU A 35 -19.88 -1.83 6.20
CA GLU A 35 -20.48 -2.23 7.48
C GLU A 35 -19.74 -3.34 8.26
N SER A 36 -19.02 -4.24 7.57
CA SER A 36 -18.29 -5.33 8.23
C SER A 36 -16.82 -5.47 7.82
N LYS A 37 -16.33 -4.68 6.86
CA LYS A 37 -15.01 -4.87 6.24
C LYS A 37 -14.45 -3.57 5.68
N VAL A 38 -13.12 -3.46 5.64
CA VAL A 38 -12.43 -2.43 4.86
C VAL A 38 -12.16 -2.98 3.46
N LEU A 39 -12.61 -2.27 2.43
CA LEU A 39 -12.24 -2.53 1.05
C LEU A 39 -11.17 -1.54 0.59
N VAL A 40 -10.33 -1.99 -0.33
CA VAL A 40 -9.35 -1.14 -1.00
C VAL A 40 -9.77 -1.02 -2.45
N ARG A 41 -10.02 0.20 -2.93
CA ARG A 41 -10.37 0.48 -4.32
C ARG A 41 -9.25 1.24 -4.99
N CYS A 42 -8.63 0.63 -5.99
CA CYS A 42 -7.65 1.27 -6.86
C CYS A 42 -8.29 1.70 -8.18
N VAL A 43 -8.15 2.97 -8.55
CA VAL A 43 -8.67 3.55 -9.79
C VAL A 43 -7.52 4.08 -10.65
N ARG A 44 -7.74 4.12 -11.97
CA ARG A 44 -6.86 4.89 -12.85
C ARG A 44 -7.04 6.38 -12.54
N PRO A 45 -5.96 7.18 -12.49
CA PRO A 45 -6.06 8.62 -12.36
C PRO A 45 -6.82 9.25 -13.54
#